data_AF-A0A8J2NVV7-F1
#
_entry.id   AF-A0A8J2NVV7-F1
#
_cell.length_a   1.000
_cell.length_b   1.000
_cell.length_c   1.000
_cell.angle_alpha   90.00
_cell.angle_beta   90.00
_cell.angle_gamma   90.00
#
_symmetry.space_group_name_H-M   'P 1'
#
loop_
_entity.id
_entity.type
_entity.pdbx_description
1 polymer ?
#
loop_
_entity_poly.entity_id
_entity_poly.type
_entity_poly.pdbx_seq_one_letter_code
_entity_poly.pdbx_strand_id
1 'polypeptide(L)'
;MHLYSFPAIELVFSVLEILDEMKVGGTIYTTKNSLRTPSNFMKLYRELQVLNVNACNVYSPLALPATQWLFSIWIIFCIYGCIKFSGPFAFIMFVGAINVIVALVGILSLMAEVDVRSKQLLRSWNGHSKSDLLKHFIRSSQSIRLYIGTFYYIDHGMVLTMLKFISECTVNLIILY
;
A
#
# COMPACT_ATOMS: atom_id res chain seq x y z
N MET A 1 -7.59 -19.69 21.55
CA MET A 1 -6.78 -18.45 21.66
C MET A 1 -5.99 -18.34 20.36
N HIS A 2 -6.61 -17.80 19.32
CA HIS A 2 -5.95 -17.67 18.02
C HIS A 2 -4.94 -16.54 18.13
N LEU A 3 -3.66 -16.85 17.88
CA LEU A 3 -2.64 -15.83 17.64
C LEU A 3 -3.19 -14.92 16.54
N TYR A 4 -3.45 -13.67 16.87
CA TYR A 4 -3.65 -12.62 15.89
C TYR A 4 -2.35 -12.52 15.09
N SER A 5 -2.33 -13.21 13.94
CA SER A 5 -1.38 -12.92 12.86
C SER A 5 -1.40 -11.41 12.66
N PHE A 6 -0.22 -10.79 12.62
CA PHE A 6 -0.09 -9.34 12.47
C PHE A 6 -0.93 -8.91 11.26
N PRO A 7 -1.99 -8.09 11.43
CA PRO A 7 -2.90 -7.75 10.34
C PRO A 7 -2.16 -7.05 9.18
N ALA A 8 -1.03 -6.42 9.46
CA ALA A 8 -0.13 -5.85 8.45
C ALA A 8 0.49 -6.90 7.52
N ILE A 9 0.85 -8.09 8.02
CA ILE A 9 1.48 -9.15 7.21
C ILE A 9 0.45 -9.76 6.26
N GLU A 10 -0.74 -10.09 6.76
CA GLU A 10 -1.81 -10.63 5.91
C GLU A 10 -2.21 -9.65 4.82
N LEU A 11 -2.34 -8.36 5.16
CA LEU A 11 -2.65 -7.35 4.17
C LEU A 11 -1.48 -7.16 3.17
N VAL A 12 -0.22 -7.27 3.58
CA VAL A 12 0.91 -7.26 2.64
C VAL A 12 0.81 -8.45 1.68
N PHE A 13 0.48 -9.64 2.17
CA PHE A 13 0.25 -10.81 1.30
C PHE A 13 -0.94 -10.60 0.35
N SER A 14 -2.06 -10.07 0.83
CA SER A 14 -3.21 -9.74 -0.04
C SER A 14 -2.84 -8.71 -1.10
N VAL A 15 -2.05 -7.69 -0.74
CA VAL A 15 -1.54 -6.69 -1.69
C VAL A 15 -0.57 -7.30 -2.68
N LEU A 16 0.33 -8.18 -2.24
CA LEU A 16 1.26 -8.88 -3.12
C LEU A 16 0.53 -9.82 -4.08
N GLU A 17 -0.51 -10.50 -3.62
CA GLU A 17 -1.38 -11.36 -4.45
C GLU A 17 -2.12 -10.53 -5.51
N ILE A 18 -2.71 -9.39 -5.11
CA ILE A 18 -3.30 -8.41 -6.05
C ILE A 18 -2.24 -7.96 -7.07
N LEU A 19 -1.03 -7.61 -6.61
CA LEU A 19 0.06 -7.17 -7.48
C LEU A 19 0.53 -8.28 -8.41
N ASP A 20 0.55 -9.54 -7.98
CA ASP A 20 0.95 -10.71 -8.76
C ASP A 20 -0.10 -11.06 -9.83
N GLU A 21 -1.39 -11.01 -9.49
CA GLU A 21 -2.47 -11.12 -10.48
C GLU A 21 -2.40 -10.01 -11.55
N MET A 22 -1.97 -8.80 -11.15
CA MET A 22 -1.71 -7.69 -12.08
C MET A 22 -0.39 -7.82 -12.85
N LYS A 23 0.52 -8.73 -12.47
CA LYS A 23 1.84 -8.91 -13.09
C LYS A 23 1.74 -9.92 -14.24
N VAL A 24 1.30 -9.44 -15.40
CA VAL A 24 1.34 -10.22 -16.63
C VAL A 24 2.28 -9.58 -17.65
N GLY A 25 3.51 -10.09 -17.70
CA GLY A 25 4.49 -9.90 -18.79
C GLY A 25 5.44 -8.70 -18.63
N GLY A 26 6.75 -8.96 -18.63
CA GLY A 26 7.79 -7.96 -18.44
C GLY A 26 7.96 -6.98 -19.61
N THR A 27 8.57 -5.83 -19.28
CA THR A 27 9.07 -4.71 -20.13
C THR A 27 8.07 -3.97 -21.02
N ILE A 28 6.98 -4.60 -21.45
CA ILE A 28 5.82 -3.96 -22.06
C ILE A 28 4.62 -4.69 -21.46
N TYR A 29 3.74 -3.97 -20.76
CA TYR A 29 2.54 -4.52 -20.10
C TYR A 29 1.54 -5.01 -21.15
N THR A 30 1.85 -6.10 -21.83
CA THR A 30 0.95 -6.86 -22.67
C THR A 30 0.28 -7.89 -21.80
N THR A 31 -0.94 -7.57 -21.35
CA THR A 31 -1.85 -8.54 -20.75
C THR A 31 -1.92 -9.82 -21.61
N LYS A 32 -1.78 -10.99 -20.98
CA LYS A 32 -1.79 -12.32 -21.62
C LYS A 32 -2.95 -12.37 -22.61
N ASN A 33 -2.71 -12.93 -23.81
CA ASN A 33 -3.75 -13.01 -24.84
C ASN A 33 -5.03 -13.72 -24.35
N SER A 34 -4.93 -14.63 -23.39
CA SER A 34 -6.07 -15.31 -22.75
C SER A 34 -6.95 -14.40 -21.87
N LEU A 35 -6.43 -13.26 -21.39
CA LEU A 35 -7.16 -12.28 -20.58
C LEU A 35 -7.80 -11.18 -21.44
N ARG A 36 -7.62 -11.21 -22.76
CA ARG A 36 -8.14 -10.21 -23.70
C ARG A 36 -9.57 -10.51 -24.18
N THR A 37 -10.18 -11.60 -23.74
CA THR A 37 -11.59 -11.88 -24.00
C THR A 37 -12.46 -11.08 -23.00
N PRO A 38 -13.59 -10.49 -23.44
CA PRO A 38 -14.42 -9.65 -22.59
C PRO A 38 -14.98 -10.39 -21.36
N SER A 39 -15.23 -11.70 -21.46
CA SER A 39 -15.68 -12.53 -20.34
C SER A 39 -14.61 -12.69 -19.26
N ASN A 40 -13.36 -12.96 -19.64
CA ASN A 40 -12.26 -13.16 -18.69
C ASN A 40 -11.85 -11.83 -18.06
N PHE A 41 -11.90 -10.74 -18.83
CA PHE A 41 -11.71 -9.39 -18.33
C PHE A 41 -12.70 -9.06 -17.20
N MET A 42 -13.99 -9.33 -17.41
CA MET A 42 -15.03 -8.97 -16.45
C MET A 42 -14.95 -9.84 -15.18
N LYS A 43 -14.50 -11.08 -15.33
CA LYS A 43 -14.22 -11.99 -14.22
C LYS A 43 -13.05 -11.49 -13.37
N LEU A 44 -11.90 -11.22 -13.98
CA LEU A 44 -10.70 -10.72 -13.29
C LEU A 44 -10.97 -9.37 -12.61
N TYR A 45 -11.66 -8.45 -13.31
CA TYR A 45 -11.99 -7.16 -12.74
C TYR A 45 -12.91 -7.28 -11.52
N ARG A 46 -13.90 -8.20 -11.56
CA ARG A 46 -14.74 -8.50 -10.39
C ARG A 46 -13.96 -9.14 -9.26
N GLU A 47 -13.06 -10.08 -9.53
CA GLU A 47 -12.20 -10.70 -8.52
C GLU A 47 -11.35 -9.65 -7.80
N LEU A 48 -10.71 -8.76 -8.56
CA LEU A 48 -9.94 -7.66 -8.01
C LEU A 48 -10.80 -6.64 -7.22
N GLN A 49 -12.04 -6.37 -7.67
CA GLN A 49 -12.97 -5.51 -6.93
C GLN A 49 -13.39 -6.13 -5.59
N VAL A 50 -13.73 -7.42 -5.58
CA VAL A 50 -14.09 -8.15 -4.37
C VAL A 50 -12.91 -8.18 -3.40
N LEU A 51 -11.71 -8.46 -3.91
CA LEU A 51 -10.50 -8.48 -3.11
C LEU A 51 -10.18 -7.10 -2.51
N ASN A 52 -10.38 -6.02 -3.29
CA ASN A 52 -10.23 -4.66 -2.77
C ASN A 52 -11.27 -4.32 -1.70
N VAL A 53 -12.54 -4.69 -1.90
CA VAL A 53 -13.60 -4.46 -0.91
C VAL A 53 -13.32 -5.24 0.38
N ASN A 54 -12.85 -6.48 0.27
CA ASN A 54 -12.46 -7.27 1.43
C ASN A 54 -11.24 -6.66 2.13
N ALA A 55 -10.19 -6.29 1.39
CA ALA A 55 -9.01 -5.64 1.95
C ALA A 55 -9.37 -4.31 2.65
N CYS A 56 -10.25 -3.52 2.05
CA CYS A 56 -10.76 -2.30 2.66
C CYS A 56 -11.59 -2.64 3.91
N ASN A 57 -12.63 -3.44 3.83
CA ASN A 57 -13.51 -3.70 4.98
C ASN A 57 -12.79 -4.33 6.18
N VAL A 58 -11.80 -5.19 5.95
CA VAL A 58 -11.07 -5.89 7.02
C VAL A 58 -9.99 -5.00 7.64
N TYR A 59 -9.20 -4.31 6.84
CA TYR A 59 -7.98 -3.65 7.34
C TYR A 59 -8.08 -2.11 7.42
N SER A 60 -8.96 -1.51 6.63
CA SER A 60 -9.11 -0.06 6.49
C SER A 60 -9.58 0.69 7.73
N PRO A 61 -10.59 0.23 8.50
CA PRO A 61 -11.19 1.09 9.52
C PRO A 61 -10.34 1.25 10.78
N LEU A 62 -9.47 0.27 11.10
CA LEU A 62 -8.74 0.30 12.38
C LEU A 62 -7.31 -0.23 12.29
N ALA A 63 -7.06 -1.31 11.54
CA ALA A 63 -5.75 -1.95 11.51
C ALA A 63 -4.68 -1.07 10.84
N LEU A 64 -5.00 -0.45 9.70
CA LEU A 64 -4.06 0.43 9.00
C LEU A 64 -3.75 1.72 9.77
N PRO A 65 -4.74 2.50 10.26
CA PRO A 65 -4.45 3.66 11.09
C PRO A 65 -3.65 3.30 12.36
N ALA A 66 -4.01 2.21 13.03
CA ALA A 66 -3.33 1.79 14.25
C ALA A 66 -1.87 1.37 14.00
N THR A 67 -1.62 0.58 12.95
CA THR A 67 -0.24 0.18 12.60
C THR A 67 0.61 1.37 12.20
N GLN A 68 0.04 2.30 11.42
CA GLN A 68 0.71 3.55 11.05
C GLN A 68 1.05 4.42 12.26
N TRP A 69 0.12 4.57 13.20
CA TRP A 69 0.32 5.35 14.41
C TRP A 69 1.38 4.72 15.32
N LEU A 70 1.31 3.40 15.53
CA LEU A 70 2.28 2.64 16.32
C LEU A 70 3.69 2.73 15.73
N PHE A 71 3.84 2.54 14.42
CA PHE A 71 5.14 2.69 13.75
C PHE A 71 5.68 4.12 13.84
N SER A 72 4.84 5.13 13.67
CA SER A 72 5.26 6.53 13.80
C SER A 72 5.81 6.82 15.19
N ILE A 73 5.10 6.41 16.23
CA ILE A 73 5.54 6.56 17.63
C ILE A 73 6.87 5.84 17.86
N TRP A 74 6.98 4.59 17.40
CA TRP A 74 8.20 3.79 17.56
C TRP A 74 9.41 4.46 16.90
N ILE A 75 9.24 4.96 15.67
CA ILE A 75 10.31 5.67 14.94
C ILE A 75 10.73 6.92 15.72
N ILE A 76 9.78 7.73 16.21
CA ILE A 76 10.09 8.96 16.97
C ILE A 76 10.91 8.62 18.22
N PHE A 77 10.52 7.59 18.98
CA PHE A 77 11.25 7.16 20.18
C PHE A 77 12.64 6.60 19.85
N CYS A 78 12.79 5.81 18.79
CA CYS A 78 14.08 5.29 18.37
C CYS A 78 15.03 6.40 17.91
N ILE A 79 14.55 7.39 17.13
CA ILE A 79 15.40 8.50 16.69
C ILE A 79 15.79 9.37 17.90
N TYR A 80 14.85 9.69 18.79
CA TYR A 80 15.15 10.42 20.02
C TYR A 80 16.16 9.67 20.91
N GLY A 81 15.96 8.38 21.11
CA GLY A 81 16.85 7.52 21.88
C GLY A 81 18.25 7.42 21.26
N CYS A 82 18.34 7.38 19.92
CA CYS A 82 19.62 7.42 19.21
C CYS A 82 20.41 8.71 19.48
N ILE A 83 19.72 9.84 19.69
CA ILE A 83 20.36 11.13 19.96
C ILE A 83 20.75 11.26 21.43
N LYS A 84 19.90 10.80 22.36
CA LYS A 84 20.12 10.96 23.81
C LYS A 84 21.02 9.90 24.43
N PHE A 85 20.99 8.67 23.94
CA PHE A 85 21.85 7.60 24.46
C PHE A 85 23.19 7.56 23.73
N SER A 86 24.22 7.05 24.40
CA SER A 86 25.56 6.83 23.84
C SER A 86 25.93 5.35 23.84
N GLY A 87 26.84 4.96 22.95
CA GLY A 87 27.38 3.61 22.91
C GLY A 87 26.42 2.58 22.27
N PRO A 88 26.43 1.31 22.72
CA PRO A 88 25.69 0.22 22.06
C PRO A 88 24.18 0.46 21.98
N PHE A 89 23.60 1.14 22.99
CA PHE A 89 22.17 1.45 23.01
C PHE A 89 21.76 2.41 21.90
N ALA A 90 22.60 3.39 21.56
CA ALA A 90 22.35 4.31 20.45
C ALA A 90 22.30 3.56 19.12
N PHE A 91 23.21 2.59 18.93
CA PHE A 91 23.24 1.77 17.73
C PHE A 91 22.00 0.87 17.60
N ILE A 92 21.55 0.25 18.69
CA ILE A 92 20.31 -0.56 18.70
C ILE A 92 19.11 0.31 18.32
N MET A 93 19.01 1.52 18.90
CA MET A 93 17.94 2.46 18.58
C MET A 93 18.00 2.91 17.11
N PHE A 94 19.19 3.18 16.58
CA PHE A 94 19.38 3.53 15.17
C PHE A 94 18.94 2.42 14.22
N VAL A 95 19.37 1.19 14.45
CA VAL A 95 18.97 0.03 13.65
C VAL A 95 17.46 -0.22 13.76
N GLY A 96 16.89 -0.06 14.96
CA GLY A 96 15.45 -0.13 15.18
C GLY A 96 14.67 0.92 14.37
N ALA A 97 15.13 2.18 14.37
CA ALA A 97 14.53 3.25 13.59
C ALA A 97 14.54 2.91 12.09
N ILE A 98 15.71 2.50 11.54
CA ILE A 98 15.84 2.15 10.12
C ILE A 98 14.90 1.01 9.76
N ASN A 99 14.86 -0.06 10.55
CA ASN A 99 14.04 -1.23 10.25
C ASN A 99 12.55 -0.87 10.18
N VAL A 100 12.05 -0.09 11.14
CA VAL A 100 10.64 0.33 11.15
C VAL A 100 10.33 1.34 10.05
N ILE A 101 11.26 2.25 9.72
CA ILE A 101 11.11 3.15 8.55
C ILE A 101 10.99 2.34 7.26
N VAL A 102 11.90 1.38 7.04
CA VAL A 102 11.89 0.53 5.83
C VAL A 102 10.59 -0.28 5.76
N ALA A 103 10.13 -0.86 6.88
CA ALA A 103 8.87 -1.59 6.92
C ALA A 103 7.67 -0.69 6.59
N LEU A 104 7.56 0.49 7.21
CA LEU A 104 6.48 1.44 6.98
C LEU A 104 6.46 1.94 5.53
N VAL A 105 7.62 2.36 5.01
CA VAL A 105 7.77 2.82 3.62
C VAL A 105 7.45 1.70 2.64
N GLY A 106 7.90 0.48 2.91
CA GLY A 106 7.63 -0.70 2.09
C GLY A 106 6.13 -1.00 2.00
N ILE A 107 5.44 -1.05 3.14
CA ILE A 107 4.00 -1.31 3.20
C ILE A 107 3.22 -0.24 2.44
N LEU A 108 3.47 1.04 2.71
CA LEU A 108 2.77 2.15 2.05
C LEU A 108 3.06 2.20 0.54
N SER A 109 4.30 1.91 0.13
CA SER A 109 4.68 1.90 -1.29
C SER A 109 4.01 0.75 -2.05
N LEU A 110 3.94 -0.45 -1.45
CA LEU A 110 3.23 -1.59 -2.02
C LEU A 110 1.75 -1.29 -2.22
N MET A 111 1.11 -0.64 -1.24
CA MET A 111 -0.29 -0.23 -1.33
C MET A 111 -0.52 0.82 -2.41
N ALA A 112 0.36 1.82 -2.50
CA ALA A 112 0.28 2.85 -3.55
C ALA A 112 0.47 2.24 -4.95
N GLU A 113 1.31 1.20 -5.07
CA GLU A 113 1.54 0.50 -6.34
C GLU A 113 0.28 -0.20 -6.86
N VAL A 114 -0.66 -0.60 -5.99
CA VAL A 114 -1.95 -1.18 -6.40
C VAL A 114 -2.75 -0.20 -7.28
N ASP A 115 -2.85 1.07 -6.90
CA ASP A 115 -3.56 2.08 -7.70
C ASP A 115 -2.85 2.34 -9.03
N VAL A 116 -1.52 2.43 -9.02
CA VAL A 116 -0.73 2.61 -10.24
C VAL A 116 -0.91 1.45 -11.20
N ARG A 117 -0.78 0.20 -10.72
CA ARG A 117 -0.95 -0.99 -11.56
C ARG A 117 -2.38 -1.16 -12.03
N SER A 118 -3.38 -0.85 -11.20
CA SER A 118 -4.78 -0.87 -11.61
C SER A 118 -5.06 0.12 -12.75
N LYS A 119 -4.54 1.35 -12.65
CA LYS A 119 -4.64 2.35 -13.72
C LYS A 119 -3.93 1.89 -14.99
N GLN A 120 -2.75 1.29 -14.88
CA GLN A 120 -1.99 0.76 -16.01
C GLN A 120 -2.73 -0.39 -16.70
N LEU A 121 -3.32 -1.30 -15.94
CA LEU A 121 -4.11 -2.43 -16.42
C LEU A 121 -5.34 -1.94 -17.21
N LEU A 122 -6.10 -0.97 -16.66
CA LEU A 122 -7.22 -0.33 -17.38
C LEU A 122 -6.77 0.36 -18.68
N ARG A 123 -5.63 1.07 -18.66
CA ARG A 123 -5.06 1.72 -19.87
C ARG A 123 -4.63 0.71 -20.93
N SER A 124 -3.97 -0.38 -20.52
CA SER A 124 -3.51 -1.44 -21.43
C SER A 124 -4.68 -2.07 -22.19
N TRP A 125 -5.82 -2.21 -21.53
CA TRP A 125 -7.04 -2.77 -22.09
C TRP A 125 -7.78 -1.79 -23.00
N ASN A 126 -7.78 -0.49 -22.67
CA ASN A 126 -8.37 0.54 -23.54
C ASN A 126 -7.68 0.59 -24.92
N GLY A 127 -6.36 0.37 -24.96
CA GLY A 127 -5.57 0.35 -26.21
C GLY A 127 -5.83 -0.86 -27.12
N HIS A 128 -6.39 -1.95 -26.61
CA HIS A 128 -6.56 -3.22 -27.35
C HIS A 128 -8.02 -3.57 -27.64
N SER A 129 -8.99 -2.83 -27.10
CA SER A 129 -10.40 -3.13 -27.29
C SER A 129 -10.88 -2.75 -28.71
N LYS A 130 -11.27 -3.76 -29.50
CA LYS A 130 -12.03 -3.56 -30.76
C LYS A 130 -13.54 -3.42 -30.54
N SER A 131 -14.05 -3.70 -29.33
CA SER A 131 -15.48 -3.67 -29.02
C SER A 131 -15.88 -2.38 -28.31
N ASP A 132 -16.91 -1.70 -28.82
CA ASP A 132 -17.43 -0.47 -28.20
C ASP A 132 -18.04 -0.71 -26.82
N LEU A 133 -18.65 -1.88 -26.61
CA LEU A 133 -19.14 -2.30 -25.29
C LEU A 133 -18.01 -2.40 -24.27
N LEU A 134 -16.88 -3.00 -24.66
CA LEU A 134 -15.72 -3.14 -23.78
C LEU A 134 -15.05 -1.79 -23.51
N LYS A 135 -15.00 -0.87 -24.50
CA LYS A 135 -14.53 0.51 -24.29
C LYS A 135 -15.43 1.27 -23.31
N HIS A 136 -16.75 1.12 -23.44
CA HIS A 136 -17.71 1.76 -22.53
C HIS A 136 -17.54 1.22 -21.11
N PHE A 137 -17.40 -0.10 -20.97
CA PHE A 137 -17.14 -0.74 -19.69
C PHE A 137 -15.84 -0.24 -19.05
N ILE A 138 -14.72 -0.25 -19.78
CA ILE A 138 -13.42 0.23 -19.27
C ILE A 138 -13.50 1.70 -18.85
N ARG A 139 -14.23 2.55 -19.58
CA ARG A 139 -14.46 3.95 -19.19
C ARG A 139 -15.29 4.09 -17.91
N SER A 140 -16.21 3.16 -17.67
CA SER A 140 -17.01 3.11 -16.43
C SER A 140 -16.27 2.47 -15.25
N SER A 141 -15.23 1.67 -15.52
CA SER A 141 -14.41 1.03 -14.50
C SER A 141 -13.52 2.04 -13.77
N GLN A 142 -13.63 2.06 -12.44
CA GLN A 142 -12.73 2.84 -11.60
C GLN A 142 -11.45 2.06 -11.30
N SER A 143 -10.35 2.81 -11.11
CA SER A 143 -9.09 2.27 -10.59
C SER A 143 -9.30 1.74 -9.18
N ILE A 144 -8.72 0.57 -8.91
CA ILE A 144 -8.73 -0.06 -7.60
C ILE A 144 -7.82 0.76 -6.68
N ARG A 145 -8.40 1.27 -5.60
CA ARG A 145 -7.70 2.05 -4.59
C ARG A 145 -7.96 1.46 -3.23
N LEU A 146 -6.91 1.42 -2.42
CA LEU A 146 -6.99 1.07 -1.02
C LEU A 146 -7.36 2.32 -0.22
N TYR A 147 -8.57 2.32 0.30
CA TYR A 147 -9.07 3.38 1.17
C TYR A 147 -8.71 3.08 2.62
N ILE A 148 -8.52 4.11 3.44
CA ILE A 148 -8.44 4.06 4.89
C ILE A 148 -9.70 4.73 5.48
N GLY A 149 -10.59 3.93 6.03
CA GLY A 149 -11.97 4.28 6.37
C GLY A 149 -12.69 4.97 5.22
N THR A 150 -13.42 6.03 5.56
CA THR A 150 -14.06 6.97 4.63
C THR A 150 -13.24 8.24 4.42
N PHE A 151 -12.04 8.32 5.00
CA PHE A 151 -11.33 9.58 5.21
C PHE A 151 -10.33 9.90 4.10
N TYR A 152 -9.53 8.93 3.67
CA TYR A 152 -8.51 9.14 2.64
C TYR A 152 -8.09 7.82 1.99
N TYR A 153 -7.38 7.89 0.87
CA TYR A 153 -6.78 6.74 0.20
C TYR A 153 -5.25 6.81 0.26
N ILE A 154 -4.60 5.66 0.13
CA ILE A 154 -3.14 5.57 0.21
C ILE A 154 -2.55 5.93 -1.15
N ASP A 155 -1.71 6.95 -1.18
CA ASP A 155 -0.99 7.43 -2.37
C ASP A 155 0.52 7.48 -2.10
N HIS A 156 1.33 7.55 -3.15
CA HIS A 156 2.79 7.71 -3.05
C HIS A 156 3.19 8.96 -2.23
N GLY A 157 2.37 10.01 -2.28
CA GLY A 157 2.58 11.22 -1.47
C GLY A 157 2.43 10.99 0.03
N MET A 158 1.70 9.95 0.45
CA MET A 158 1.43 9.70 1.87
C MET A 158 2.70 9.32 2.65
N VAL A 159 3.66 8.65 2.00
CA VAL A 159 4.96 8.33 2.59
C VAL A 159 5.71 9.60 2.97
N LEU A 160 5.75 10.59 2.07
CA LEU A 160 6.42 11.87 2.32
C LEU A 160 5.74 12.65 3.44
N THR A 161 4.40 12.70 3.45
CA THR A 161 3.63 13.36 4.51
C THR A 161 3.90 12.72 5.87
N MET A 162 3.99 11.39 5.94
CA MET A 162 4.30 10.66 7.16
C MET A 162 5.73 10.88 7.65
N LEU A 163 6.72 10.83 6.76
CA LEU A 163 8.11 11.12 7.12
C LEU A 163 8.27 12.56 7.60
N LYS A 164 7.57 13.51 6.96
CA LYS A 164 7.52 14.90 7.41
C LYS A 164 6.94 15.00 8.82
N PHE A 165 5.78 14.39 9.08
CA PHE A 165 5.16 14.36 10.41
C PHE A 165 6.10 13.78 11.48
N ILE A 166 6.74 12.63 11.20
CA ILE A 166 7.72 12.01 12.10
C ILE A 166 8.86 12.98 12.38
N SER A 167 9.43 13.61 11.35
CA SER A 167 10.53 14.56 11.53
C SER A 167 10.14 15.78 12.37
N GLU A 168 8.95 16.34 12.15
CA GLU A 168 8.42 17.48 12.91
C GLU A 168 8.21 17.10 14.38
N CYS A 169 7.60 15.94 14.65
CA CYS A 169 7.41 15.44 16.01
C CYS A 169 8.75 15.15 16.71
N THR A 170 9.70 14.54 16.02
CA THR A 170 11.03 14.27 16.58
C THR A 170 11.77 15.58 16.90
N VAL A 171 11.77 16.56 16.00
CA VAL A 171 12.40 17.87 16.25
C VAL A 171 11.75 18.57 17.44
N ASN A 172 10.42 18.60 17.51
CA ASN A 172 9.71 19.18 18.65
C ASN A 172 10.09 18.50 19.96
N LEU A 173 10.22 17.18 19.96
CA LEU A 173 10.57 16.42 21.16
C LEU A 173 12.01 16.69 21.61
N ILE A 174 12.96 16.86 20.68
CA ILE A 174 14.35 17.26 20.97
C ILE A 174 14.44 18.70 21.52
N ILE A 175 13.63 19.62 20.99
CA ILE A 175 13.64 21.02 21.45
C ILE A 175 13.06 21.13 22.87
N LEU A 176 12.00 20.37 23.16
CA LEU A 176 11.30 20.40 24.45
C LEU A 176 12.07 19.68 25.58
N TYR A 177 12.91 18.69 25.27
CA TYR A 177 13.56 17.80 26.25
C TYR A 177 15.02 17.49 25.92
#